data_AF-A0AAD4T6A8-F1
#
_entry.id   AF-A0AAD4T6A8-F1
#
_cell.length_a   1.000
_cell.length_b   1.000
_cell.length_c   1.000
_cell.angle_alpha   90.00
_cell.angle_beta   90.00
_cell.angle_gamma   90.00
#
_symmetry.space_group_name_H-M   'P 1'
#
loop_
_entity.id
_entity.type
_entity.pdbx_description
1 polymer ?
#
loop_
_entity_poly.entity_id
_entity_poly.type
_entity_poly.pdbx_seq_one_letter_code
_entity_poly.pdbx_strand_id
1 'polypeptide(L)'
;MAFAGTTQKCTACDKTVYLVDKLAANNCIYHKACFRCHHCKGTLKLGNFNSFEGVLYCRPHFDQTFKRTGSLDKSFEVNLTCSVPNPFHPSDMS
;
A
#
# COMPACT_ATOMS: atom_id res chain seq x y z
N MET A 1 -21.06 6.70 -28.86
CA MET A 1 -19.65 6.41 -28.50
C MET A 1 -19.16 7.57 -27.65
N ALA A 2 -18.94 7.39 -26.35
CA ALA A 2 -18.55 8.48 -25.45
C ALA A 2 -17.03 8.68 -25.53
N PHE A 3 -16.60 9.83 -26.05
CA PHE A 3 -15.21 10.27 -25.98
C PHE A 3 -14.92 10.72 -24.54
N ALA A 4 -14.53 9.78 -23.69
CA ALA A 4 -14.08 10.08 -22.34
C ALA A 4 -12.73 10.80 -22.42
N GLY A 5 -12.74 12.12 -22.21
CA GLY A 5 -11.52 12.88 -21.94
C GLY A 5 -10.71 12.15 -20.88
N THR A 6 -9.45 11.85 -21.19
CA THR A 6 -8.62 10.88 -20.47
C THR A 6 -8.06 11.42 -19.15
N THR A 7 -8.91 12.06 -18.33
CA THR A 7 -8.56 12.37 -16.94
C THR A 7 -8.71 11.10 -16.12
N GLN A 8 -7.64 10.31 -16.05
CA GLN A 8 -7.61 9.09 -15.28
C GLN A 8 -7.81 9.43 -13.79
N LYS A 9 -8.72 8.73 -13.11
CA LYS A 9 -8.98 8.93 -11.67
C LYS A 9 -8.26 7.88 -10.86
N CYS A 10 -7.76 8.28 -9.69
CA CYS A 10 -7.12 7.39 -8.75
C CYS A 10 -8.17 6.53 -8.08
N THR A 11 -8.04 5.21 -8.15
CA THR A 11 -8.99 4.30 -7.47
C THR A 11 -8.88 4.37 -5.95
N ALA A 12 -7.74 4.84 -5.40
CA ALA A 12 -7.54 4.93 -3.95
C ALA A 12 -8.04 6.23 -3.30
N CYS A 13 -8.14 7.34 -4.06
CA CYS A 13 -8.56 8.63 -3.49
C CYS A 13 -9.57 9.39 -4.35
N ASP A 14 -10.01 8.80 -5.47
CA ASP A 14 -10.97 9.34 -6.43
C ASP A 14 -10.61 10.68 -7.08
N LYS A 15 -9.39 11.18 -6.85
CA LYS A 15 -8.86 12.41 -7.46
C LYS A 15 -8.30 12.14 -8.85
N THR A 16 -8.24 13.18 -9.66
CA THR A 16 -7.57 13.15 -10.96
C THR A 16 -6.07 12.86 -10.80
N VAL A 17 -5.57 11.96 -11.63
CA VAL A 17 -4.17 11.53 -11.65
C VAL A 17 -3.51 12.18 -12.85
N TYR A 18 -2.50 13.01 -12.57
CA TYR A 18 -1.68 13.62 -13.59
C TYR A 18 -0.63 12.64 -14.10
N LEU A 19 -0.16 12.83 -15.34
CA LEU A 19 0.86 11.98 -15.99
C LEU A 19 2.11 11.79 -15.11
N VAL A 20 2.50 12.81 -14.34
CA VAL A 20 3.67 12.77 -13.43
C VAL A 20 3.53 11.76 -12.29
N ASP A 21 2.31 11.56 -11.79
CA ASP A 21 2.01 10.66 -10.68
C ASP A 21 1.26 9.41 -11.15
N LYS A 22 1.03 9.27 -12.45
CA LYS A 22 0.26 8.20 -13.06
C LYS A 22 0.94 6.86 -12.87
N LEU A 23 0.34 6.04 -12.03
CA LEU A 23 0.76 4.67 -11.78
C LEU A 23 -0.37 3.72 -12.18
N ALA A 24 -0.11 2.90 -13.20
CA ALA A 24 -1.04 1.87 -13.66
C ALA A 24 -0.73 0.54 -12.98
N ALA A 25 -1.72 -0.03 -12.29
CA ALA A 25 -1.60 -1.25 -11.50
C ALA A 25 -2.91 -2.04 -11.55
N ASN A 26 -2.85 -3.33 -11.87
CA ASN A 26 -4.03 -4.22 -11.94
C ASN A 26 -5.19 -3.63 -12.77
N ASN A 27 -4.89 -3.06 -13.95
CA ASN A 27 -5.85 -2.34 -14.82
C ASN A 27 -6.52 -1.10 -14.20
N CYS A 28 -6.07 -0.65 -13.03
CA CYS A 28 -6.52 0.56 -12.37
C CYS A 28 -5.40 1.62 -12.36
N ILE A 29 -5.77 2.87 -12.08
CA ILE A 29 -4.84 3.99 -12.02
C ILE A 29 -4.78 4.50 -10.59
N TYR A 30 -3.57 4.77 -10.12
CA TYR A 30 -3.28 5.27 -8.80
C TYR A 30 -2.25 6.39 -8.87
N HIS A 31 -2.17 7.21 -7.83
CA HIS A 31 -1.02 8.10 -7.63
C HIS A 31 0.15 7.29 -7.07
N LYS A 32 1.37 7.66 -7.47
CA LYS A 32 2.60 7.09 -6.90
C LYS A 32 2.66 7.29 -5.38
N ALA A 33 2.13 8.42 -4.89
CA ALA A 33 2.00 8.71 -3.46
C ALA A 33 0.86 7.94 -2.76
N CYS A 34 -0.25 7.62 -3.46
CA CYS A 34 -1.38 6.87 -2.91
C CYS A 34 -1.13 5.36 -2.84
N PHE A 35 -0.07 4.89 -3.48
CA PHE A 35 0.30 3.49 -3.52
C PHE A 35 0.90 3.02 -2.17
N ARG A 36 0.04 2.90 -1.15
CA ARG A 36 0.44 2.59 0.23
C ARG A 36 -0.46 1.50 0.81
N CYS A 37 0.11 0.69 1.68
CA CYS A 37 -0.63 -0.38 2.32
C CYS A 37 -1.66 0.19 3.30
N HIS A 38 -2.89 -0.31 3.28
CA HIS A 38 -3.91 0.13 4.22
C HIS A 38 -3.55 -0.18 5.69
N HIS A 39 -2.92 -1.33 5.95
CA HIS A 39 -2.53 -1.77 7.29
C HIS A 39 -1.36 -0.96 7.88
N CYS A 40 -0.20 -0.95 7.22
CA CYS A 40 1.00 -0.30 7.76
C CYS A 40 1.23 1.12 7.23
N LYS A 41 0.40 1.59 6.28
CA LYS A 41 0.59 2.87 5.56
C LYS A 41 1.95 3.00 4.86
N GLY A 42 2.70 1.90 4.76
CA GLY A 42 4.00 1.84 4.10
C GLY A 42 3.88 1.96 2.59
N THR A 43 4.86 2.61 1.97
CA THR A 43 4.94 2.77 0.52
C THR A 43 5.09 1.41 -0.18
N LEU A 44 4.14 1.09 -1.03
CA LEU A 44 4.14 -0.12 -1.83
C LEU A 44 4.92 0.11 -3.12
N LYS A 45 5.64 -0.92 -3.57
CA LYS A 45 6.29 -0.91 -4.88
C LYS A 45 5.39 -1.59 -5.90
N LEU A 46 5.33 -1.06 -7.11
CA LEU A 46 4.55 -1.63 -8.23
C LEU A 46 4.89 -3.10 -8.54
N GLY A 47 6.03 -3.63 -8.11
CA GLY A 47 6.37 -5.05 -8.26
C GLY A 47 5.98 -5.96 -7.08
N ASN A 48 5.60 -5.41 -5.92
CA ASN A 48 5.42 -6.17 -4.68
C ASN A 48 4.23 -5.67 -3.84
N PHE A 49 3.05 -5.62 -4.45
CA PHE A 49 1.80 -5.22 -3.80
C PHE A 49 0.65 -6.15 -4.24
N ASN A 50 -0.45 -6.13 -3.49
CA ASN A 50 -1.69 -6.82 -3.82
C ASN A 50 -2.86 -5.85 -3.64
N SER A 51 -3.80 -5.84 -4.58
CA SER A 51 -5.03 -5.04 -4.49
C SER A 51 -6.24 -5.96 -4.33
N PHE A 52 -7.12 -5.67 -3.36
CA PHE A 52 -8.37 -6.41 -3.17
C PHE A 52 -9.51 -5.45 -2.80
N GLU A 53 -10.64 -5.57 -3.51
CA GLU A 53 -11.80 -4.68 -3.37
C GLU A 53 -11.44 -3.18 -3.42
N GLY A 54 -10.45 -2.80 -4.24
CA GLY A 54 -9.98 -1.42 -4.34
C GLY A 54 -9.01 -0.97 -3.23
N VAL A 55 -8.68 -1.85 -2.29
CA VAL A 55 -7.74 -1.59 -1.20
C VAL A 55 -6.37 -2.21 -1.49
N LEU A 56 -5.31 -1.44 -1.26
CA LEU A 56 -3.92 -1.86 -1.48
C LEU A 56 -3.31 -2.45 -0.20
N TYR A 57 -2.68 -3.61 -0.35
CA TYR A 57 -2.00 -4.35 0.70
C TYR A 57 -0.57 -4.71 0.26
N CYS A 58 0.37 -4.76 1.22
CA CYS A 58 1.68 -5.34 0.94
C CYS A 58 1.58 -6.86 0.98
N ARG A 59 2.47 -7.56 0.25
CA ARG A 59 2.57 -9.03 0.25
C ARG A 59 2.37 -9.68 1.63
N PRO A 60 3.10 -9.28 2.71
CA PRO A 60 2.93 -9.91 4.02
C PRO A 60 1.58 -9.61 4.67
N HIS A 61 1.08 -8.37 4.65
CA HIS A 61 -0.24 -8.07 5.22
C HIS A 61 -1.39 -8.65 4.40
N PHE A 62 -1.27 -8.71 3.07
CA PHE A 62 -2.25 -9.40 2.24
C PHE A 62 -2.30 -10.88 2.63
N ASP A 63 -1.15 -11.55 2.62
CA ASP A 63 -1.04 -12.95 3.05
C ASP A 63 -1.62 -13.14 4.46
N GLN A 64 -1.30 -12.29 5.43
CA GLN A 64 -1.80 -12.39 6.79
C GLN A 64 -3.33 -12.15 6.93
N THR A 65 -3.88 -11.16 6.22
CA THR A 65 -5.31 -10.84 6.25
C THR A 65 -6.13 -11.93 5.56
N PHE A 66 -5.64 -12.49 4.45
CA PHE A 66 -6.35 -13.51 3.67
C PHE A 66 -6.09 -14.95 4.14
N LYS A 67 -4.91 -15.27 4.68
CA LYS A 67 -4.61 -16.58 5.29
C LYS A 67 -5.37 -16.84 6.57
N ARG A 68 -5.96 -15.83 7.22
CA ARG A 68 -6.88 -16.09 8.33
C ARG A 68 -8.10 -16.92 7.89
N THR A 69 -8.38 -16.97 6.58
CA THR A 69 -9.39 -17.83 5.97
C THR A 69 -8.84 -19.16 5.44
N GLY A 70 -7.52 -19.37 5.45
CA GLY A 70 -6.89 -20.60 4.97
C GLY A 70 -5.54 -20.85 5.64
N SER A 71 -5.53 -21.78 6.59
CA SER A 71 -4.35 -22.30 7.30
C SER A 71 -3.14 -22.46 6.38
N LEU A 72 -2.10 -21.67 6.62
CA LEU A 72 -0.74 -22.03 6.22
C LEU A 72 0.21 -21.44 7.26
N ASP A 73 0.55 -22.31 8.20
CA ASP A 73 1.82 -22.35 8.87
C ASP A 73 2.95 -21.93 7.93
N LYS A 74 3.61 -20.82 8.22
CA LYS A 74 4.99 -20.61 7.81
C LYS A 74 5.65 -19.71 8.82
N SER A 75 6.41 -20.38 9.65
CA SER A 75 7.43 -19.94 10.58
C SER A 75 8.06 -18.61 10.17
N PHE A 76 7.92 -17.64 11.06
CA PHE A 76 9.01 -16.81 11.60
C PHE A 76 10.21 -16.60 10.69
N GLU A 77 10.33 -15.41 10.09
CA GLU A 77 11.53 -14.59 10.22
C GLU A 77 11.08 -13.12 10.29
N VAL A 78 11.05 -12.62 11.53
CA VAL A 78 11.08 -11.21 11.86
C VAL A 78 12.29 -10.58 11.17
N ASN A 79 12.06 -9.71 10.18
CA ASN A 79 12.91 -8.56 9.86
C ASN A 79 12.40 -7.81 8.62
N LEU A 80 11.38 -6.97 8.81
CA LEU A 80 11.30 -5.68 8.13
C LEU A 80 10.64 -4.72 9.10
N THR A 81 11.44 -4.23 10.04
CA THR A 81 11.13 -3.04 10.80
C THR A 81 10.72 -1.97 9.79
N CYS A 82 9.45 -1.54 9.81
CA CYS A 82 9.17 -0.16 9.45
C CYS A 82 9.81 0.65 10.58
N SER A 83 11.12 0.85 10.45
CA SER A 83 11.92 1.70 11.31
C SER A 83 11.30 3.09 11.22
N VAL A 84 10.39 3.38 12.15
CA VAL A 84 10.22 4.75 12.62
C VAL A 84 11.61 5.11 13.17
N PRO A 85 12.35 6.05 12.56
CA PRO A 85 13.53 6.55 13.23
C PRO A 85 13.03 7.20 14.52
N ASN A 86 13.47 6.64 15.64
CA ASN A 86 13.39 7.27 16.95
C ASN A 86 14.22 8.57 16.88
N PRO A 87 13.65 9.71 17.31
CA PRO A 87 14.45 10.56 18.15
C PRO A 87 13.65 11.06 19.37
N PHE A 88 14.37 11.22 20.50
CA PHE A 88 14.01 12.02 21.68
C PHE A 88 13.03 11.34 22.68
N HIS A 89 13.28 11.22 24.00
CA HIS A 89 13.94 12.08 24.99
C HIS A 89 14.61 11.26 26.14
N PRO A 90 15.81 11.63 26.64
CA PRO A 90 16.37 11.10 27.89
C PRO A 90 16.18 12.10 29.05
N SER A 91 15.07 12.06 29.79
CA SER A 91 14.87 12.89 31.00
C SER A 91 13.68 12.40 31.86
N ASP A 92 13.82 11.30 32.58
CA ASP A 92 13.05 11.09 33.82
C ASP A 92 13.83 10.16 34.75
N MET A 93 14.86 10.72 35.38
CA MET A 93 15.48 10.16 36.57
C MET A 93 15.50 11.27 37.60
N SER A 94 14.53 11.26 38.49
CA SER A 94 14.49 12.03 39.73
C SER A 94 13.76 11.20 40.78
#